data_AF-A0A0Q5CVB6-F1
#
_entry.id   AF-A0A0Q5CVB6-F1
#
_cell.length_a   1.000
_cell.length_b   1.000
_cell.length_c   1.000
_cell.angle_alpha   90.00
_cell.angle_beta   90.00
_cell.angle_gamma   90.00
#
_symmetry.space_group_name_H-M   'P 1'
#
loop_
_entity.id
_entity.type
_entity.pdbx_description
1 polymer ?
#
loop_
_entity_poly.entity_id
_entity_poly.type
_entity_poly.pdbx_seq_one_letter_code
_entity_poly.pdbx_strand_id
1 'polypeptide(L)' 'MLKHEATGPDAAGEFQVTYQTPGCGVPTVACCGMRTRGAADTEAKRRNDAQLNRERAVQADAIARGLRTIHPDLEQQ' A
#
# COMPACT_ATOMS: atom_id res chain seq x y z
N MET A 1 4.79 -1.10 -6.10
CA MET A 1 4.32 -0.89 -4.71
C MET A 1 2.95 -0.23 -4.72
N LEU A 2 1.99 -0.71 -3.92
CA LEU A 2 0.66 -0.09 -3.81
C LEU A 2 0.76 1.13 -2.88
N LYS A 3 0.05 2.20 -3.21
CA LYS A 3 0.01 3.42 -2.40
C LYS A 3 -1.34 3.53 -1.69
N HIS A 4 -1.33 3.31 -0.37
CA HIS A 4 -2.51 3.47 0.47
C HIS A 4 -2.65 4.93 0.89
N GLU A 5 -3.88 5.44 0.79
CA GLU A 5 -4.25 6.82 1.13
C GLU A 5 -5.61 6.83 1.83
N ALA A 6 -5.86 7.83 2.69
CA ALA A 6 -7.16 8.02 3.30
C ALA A 6 -8.16 8.66 2.32
N THR A 7 -9.35 8.08 2.24
CA THR A 7 -10.45 8.50 1.36
C THR A 7 -11.74 8.61 2.17
N GLY A 8 -12.57 9.60 1.86
CA GLY A 8 -13.84 9.86 2.55
C GLY A 8 -13.94 11.28 3.13
N PRO A 9 -14.92 11.53 4.02
CA PRO A 9 -15.84 10.53 4.58
C PRO A 9 -16.87 10.02 3.57
N ASP A 10 -17.41 8.82 3.82
CA ASP A 10 -18.56 8.28 3.08
C ASP A 10 -19.89 8.84 3.61
N ALA A 11 -21.01 8.35 3.08
CA ALA A 11 -22.36 8.78 3.47
C ALA A 11 -22.69 8.51 4.96
N ALA A 12 -21.95 7.61 5.62
CA ALA A 12 -22.07 7.33 7.05
C ALA A 12 -21.14 8.21 7.91
N GLY A 13 -20.33 9.07 7.29
CA GLY A 13 -19.35 9.90 7.98
C GLY A 13 -18.03 9.17 8.28
N GLU A 14 -17.81 7.99 7.70
CA GLU A 14 -16.64 7.17 7.98
C GLU A 14 -15.54 7.36 6.92
N PHE A 15 -14.29 7.34 7.37
CA PHE A 15 -13.11 7.34 6.53
C PHE A 15 -12.68 5.92 6.21
N GLN A 16 -12.09 5.78 5.03
CA GLN A 16 -11.60 4.52 4.48
C GLN A 16 -10.15 4.69 4.05
N VAL A 17 -9.41 3.60 3.96
CA VAL A 17 -8.08 3.56 3.37
C VAL A 17 -8.21 2.84 2.05
N THR A 18 -7.77 3.50 0.98
CA THR A 18 -7.87 2.99 -0.38
C THR A 18 -6.53 3.02 -1.09
N TYR A 19 -6.39 2.24 -2.17
CA TYR A 19 -5.26 2.36 -3.10
C TYR A 19 -5.75 2.22 -4.53
N GLN A 20 -5.01 2.81 -5.48
CA GLN A 20 -5.29 2.63 -6.90
C GLN A 20 -4.77 1.28 -7.37
N THR A 21 -5.66 0.46 -7.93
CA THR A 21 -5.27 -0.79 -8.59
C THR A 21 -4.90 -0.47 -10.04
N PRO A 22 -3.68 -0.78 -10.50
CA PRO A 22 -3.29 -0.58 -11.89
C PRO A 22 -4.29 -1.24 -12.84
N GLY A 23 -4.77 -0.49 -13.83
CA GLY A 23 -5.76 -0.97 -14.81
C GLY A 23 -7.22 -0.96 -14.32
N CYS A 24 -7.49 -0.57 -13.08
CA CYS A 24 -8.85 -0.33 -12.58
C CYS A 24 -9.13 1.17 -12.49
N GLY A 25 -10.30 1.62 -12.95
CA GLY A 25 -10.74 3.01 -12.83
C GLY A 25 -11.31 3.38 -11.46
N VAL A 26 -11.46 2.40 -10.57
CA VAL A 26 -12.04 2.57 -9.23
C VAL A 26 -11.01 2.15 -8.18
N PRO A 27 -10.75 2.98 -7.15
CA PRO A 27 -9.84 2.64 -6.09
C PRO A 27 -10.35 1.46 -5.27
N THR A 28 -9.43 0.58 -4.83
CA THR A 28 -9.76 -0.56 -3.98
C THR A 28 -9.73 -0.14 -2.52
N VAL A 29 -10.76 -0.53 -1.76
CA VAL A 29 -10.83 -0.31 -0.31
C VAL A 29 -10.00 -1.36 0.41
N ALA A 30 -8.98 -0.91 1.15
CA ALA A 30 -8.11 -1.75 1.97
C ALA A 30 -8.56 -1.84 3.43
N CYS A 31 -9.22 -0.79 3.94
CA CYS A 31 -9.79 -0.72 5.28
C CYS A 31 -10.93 0.30 5.31
N CYS A 32 -11.96 0.07 6.12
CA CYS A 32 -13.13 0.96 6.27
C CYS A 32 -13.48 1.14 7.75
N GLY A 33 -14.44 2.01 8.05
CA GLY A 33 -14.98 2.16 9.41
C GLY A 33 -14.21 3.10 10.32
N MET A 34 -13.38 4.00 9.78
CA MET A 34 -12.58 4.90 10.60
C MET A 34 -13.31 6.19 10.90
N ARG A 35 -13.43 6.52 12.19
CA ARG A 35 -14.20 7.71 12.63
C ARG A 35 -13.53 9.04 12.33
N THR A 36 -12.23 9.04 12.06
CA THR A 36 -11.46 10.27 11.80
C THR A 36 -10.49 10.08 10.65
N ARG A 37 -10.23 11.16 9.91
CA ARG A 37 -9.22 11.19 8.85
C ARG A 37 -7.83 10.82 9.38
N GLY A 38 -7.46 11.31 10.56
CA GLY A 38 -6.16 11.01 11.18
C GLY A 38 -5.96 9.52 11.49
N ALA A 39 -7.03 8.80 11.86
CA ALA A 39 -6.97 7.34 12.02
C ALA A 39 -6.74 6.65 10.66
N ALA A 40 -7.42 7.10 9.61
CA ALA A 40 -7.22 6.61 8.25
C ALA A 40 -5.82 6.90 7.69
N ASP A 41 -5.29 8.10 7.91
CA ASP A 41 -3.93 8.45 7.50
C ASP A 41 -2.89 7.60 8.24
N THR A 42 -3.09 7.36 9.54
CA THR A 42 -2.20 6.50 10.35
C THR A 42 -2.23 5.05 9.85
N GLU A 43 -3.41 4.52 9.56
CA GLU A 43 -3.55 3.15 9.02
C GLU A 43 -2.99 3.03 7.60
N ALA A 44 -3.20 4.04 6.75
CA ALA A 44 -2.63 4.10 5.41
C ALA A 44 -1.09 4.07 5.47
N LYS A 45 -0.50 4.89 6.34
CA LYS A 45 0.95 4.90 6.58
C LYS A 45 1.44 3.54 7.08
N ARG A 46 0.78 2.96 8.09
CA ARG A 46 1.14 1.65 8.65
C ARG A 46 1.16 0.56 7.57
N ARG A 47 0.21 0.58 6.64
CA ARG A 47 0.13 -0.38 5.53
C ARG A 47 1.24 -0.18 4.51
N ASN A 48 1.54 1.07 4.14
CA ASN A 48 2.65 1.38 3.25
C ASN A 48 3.98 0.93 3.86
N ASP A 49 4.23 1.21 5.14
CA ASP A 49 5.44 0.80 5.85
C ASP A 49 5.56 -0.74 5.94
N ALA A 50 4.44 -1.43 6.23
CA ALA A 50 4.41 -2.89 6.26
C ALA A 50 4.70 -3.51 4.87
N GLN A 51 4.18 -2.91 3.80
CA GLN A 51 4.47 -3.34 2.43
C GLN A 51 5.95 -3.15 2.09
N LEU A 52 6.51 -1.97 2.37
CA LEU A 52 7.93 -1.70 2.13
C LEU A 52 8.84 -2.68 2.87
N ASN A 53 8.51 -3.00 4.12
CA ASN A 53 9.27 -3.98 4.91
C ASN A 53 9.19 -5.39 4.33
N ARG A 54 8.03 -5.81 3.82
CA ARG A 54 7.88 -7.10 3.13
C ARG A 54 8.67 -7.14 1.83
N GLU A 55 8.61 -6.08 1.03
CA GLU A 55 9.36 -5.97 -0.22
C GLU A 55 10.87 -6.05 0.03
N ARG A 56 11.38 -5.36 1.06
CA ARG A 56 12.78 -5.45 1.49
C ARG A 56 13.17 -6.86 1.92
N ALA A 57 12.31 -7.55 2.67
CA ALA A 57 12.57 -8.92 3.11
C ALA A 57 12.62 -9.89 1.93
N VAL A 58 11.70 -9.77 0.97
CA VAL A 58 11.69 -10.57 -0.26
C VAL A 58 12.94 -10.30 -1.09
N GLN A 59 13.35 -9.03 -1.23
CA GLN A 59 14.57 -8.67 -1.95
C GLN A 59 15.83 -9.25 -1.30
N ALA A 60 15.92 -9.20 0.04
CA ALA A 60 17.02 -9.79 0.78
C ALA A 60 17.09 -11.32 0.60
N ASP A 61 15.94 -12.01 0.65
CA ASP A 61 15.86 -13.45 0.40
C ASP A 61 16.25 -13.80 -1.06
N ALA A 62 15.78 -13.03 -2.04
CA ALA A 62 16.16 -13.21 -3.44
C ALA A 62 17.67 -13.06 -3.66
N ILE A 63 18.30 -12.06 -3.01
CA ILE A 63 19.75 -11.88 -3.03
C ILE A 63 20.46 -13.08 -2.38
N ALA A 64 19.99 -13.53 -1.22
CA ALA A 64 20.58 -14.68 -0.52
C ALA A 64 20.50 -15.97 -1.34
N ARG A 65 19.46 -16.11 -2.18
CA ARG A 65 19.28 -17.24 -3.10
C ARG A 65 20.00 -17.07 -4.44
N GLY A 66 20.70 -15.95 -4.67
CA GLY A 66 21.38 -15.68 -5.94
C GLY A 66 20.45 -15.36 -7.11
N LEU A 67 19.18 -15.02 -6.86
CA LEU A 67 18.14 -14.77 -7.88
C LEU A 67 18.18 -13.33 -8.45
N ARG A 68 19.33 -12.67 -8.41
CA ARG A 68 19.48 -11.20 -8.55
C ARG A 68 19.12 -10.64 -9.95
N THR A 69 18.85 -11.48 -10.94
CA THR A 69 18.68 -11.11 -12.36
C THR A 69 17.24 -11.04 -12.88
N ILE A 70 16.20 -11.22 -12.05
CA ILE A 70 14.80 -11.14 -12.51
C ILE A 70 14.00 -10.10 -11.71
N HIS A 71 14.33 -8.81 -11.82
CA HIS A 71 13.47 -7.73 -11.31
C HIS A 71 13.53 -6.47 -12.22
N PRO A 72 12.77 -6.43 -13.33
CA PRO A 72 12.85 -5.34 -14.30
C PRO A 72 12.34 -3.96 -13.81
N ASP A 73 11.77 -3.84 -12.62
CA ASP A 73 11.03 -2.63 -12.22
C ASP A 73 11.63 -1.83 -11.04
N LEU A 74 12.87 -2.11 -10.63
CA LEU A 74 13.51 -1.42 -9.49
C LEU A 74 14.66 -0.45 -9.87
N GLU A 75 15.04 -0.36 -11.16
CA GLU A 75 16.15 0.50 -11.60
C GLU A 75 15.71 1.87 -12.17
N GLN A 76 14.46 2.30 -11.98
CA GLN A 76 14.02 3.63 -12.40
C GLN A 76 13.55 4.48 -11.21
N GLN A 77 14.51 5.05 -10.49
CA GLN A 77 14.36 6.30 -9.72
C GLN A 77 15.50 7.24 -10.05
#